data_AF-A0A1F9FSQ5-F1
#
_entry.id   AF-A0A1F9FSQ5-F1
#
_cell.length_a   1.000
_cell.length_b   1.000
_cell.length_c   1.000
_cell.angle_alpha   90.00
_cell.angle_beta   90.00
_cell.angle_gamma   90.00
#
_symmetry.space_group_name_H-M   'P 1'
#
loop_
_entity.id
_entity.type
_entity.pdbx_description
1 polymer ?
#
loop_
_entity_poly.entity_id
_entity_poly.type
_entity_poly.pdbx_seq_one_letter_code
_entity_poly.pdbx_strand_id
1 'polypeptide(L)' 'MIGLVMRSQTDVFRAMTPAQRLAAATRLYWTARHLKEAALRARHPDWTDATVRRAVNEAFLYARG' A
#
# COMPACT_ATOMS: atom_id res chain seq x y z
N MET A 1 -5.15 5.52 33.43
CA MET A 1 -4.85 4.15 32.94
C MET A 1 -5.71 3.88 31.71
N ILE A 2 -5.13 3.90 30.51
CA ILE A 2 -5.71 3.26 29.33
C ILE A 2 -4.56 2.52 28.67
N GLY A 3 -4.35 1.26 29.07
CA GLY A 3 -3.36 0.39 28.46
C GLY A 3 -3.89 -0.12 27.13
N LEU A 4 -3.58 0.57 26.04
CA LEU A 4 -3.83 0.04 24.71
C LEU A 4 -2.84 -1.11 24.50
N VAL A 5 -3.31 -2.36 24.61
CA VAL A 5 -2.51 -3.53 24.24
C VAL A 5 -2.26 -3.45 22.74
N MET A 6 -1.11 -2.89 22.36
CA MET A 6 -0.63 -2.86 20.98
C MET A 6 -0.30 -4.30 20.59
N ARG A 7 -1.25 -5.01 20.00
CA ARG A 7 -0.97 -6.32 19.39
C ARG A 7 0.01 -6.14 18.24
N SER A 8 0.94 -7.07 18.08
CA SER A 8 1.80 -7.07 16.90
C SER A 8 0.93 -7.28 15.65
N GLN A 9 1.35 -6.70 14.51
CA GLN A 9 0.64 -6.92 13.24
C GLN A 9 0.59 -8.41 12.88
N THR A 10 1.61 -9.16 13.28
CA THR A 10 1.69 -10.62 13.11
C THR A 10 0.59 -11.35 13.86
N ASP A 11 0.32 -10.99 15.11
CA ASP A 11 -0.74 -11.63 15.91
C ASP A 11 -2.12 -11.35 15.35
N VAL A 12 -2.35 -10.10 14.93
CA VAL A 12 -3.60 -9.71 14.26
C VAL A 12 -3.78 -10.50 12.96
N PHE A 13 -2.73 -10.61 12.14
CA PHE A 13 -2.79 -11.35 10.88
C PHE A 13 -3.01 -12.86 11.09
N ARG A 14 -2.38 -13.45 12.12
CA ARG A 14 -2.58 -14.87 12.47
C ARG A 14 -4.03 -15.15 12.87
N ALA A 15 -4.68 -14.24 13.58
CA ALA A 15 -6.08 -14.36 13.99
C ALA A 15 -7.11 -14.13 12.86
N MET A 16 -6.70 -13.63 11.70
CA MET A 16 -7.62 -13.39 10.58
C MET A 16 -8.06 -14.68 9.89
N THR A 17 -9.34 -14.76 9.55
CA THR A 17 -9.88 -15.75 8.61
C THR A 17 -9.31 -15.54 7.20
N PRO A 18 -9.35 -16.55 6.31
CA PRO A 18 -8.90 -16.39 4.92
C PRO A 18 -9.55 -15.20 4.18
N ALA A 19 -10.86 -14.99 4.37
CA ALA A 19 -11.57 -13.86 3.77
C ALA A 19 -11.08 -12.50 4.32
N GLN A 20 -10.81 -12.42 5.63
CA GLN A 20 -10.25 -11.20 6.24
C GLN A 20 -8.83 -10.91 5.74
N ARG A 21 -8.00 -11.96 5.55
CA ARG A 21 -6.65 -11.82 4.97
C ARG A 21 -6.72 -11.30 3.55
N LEU A 22 -7.62 -11.84 2.71
CA LEU A 22 -7.82 -11.35 1.35
C LEU A 22 -8.24 -9.88 1.36
N ALA A 23 -9.23 -9.52 2.17
CA ALA A 23 -9.68 -8.14 2.29
C ALA A 23 -8.56 -7.20 2.78
N ALA A 24 -7.71 -7.65 3.71
CA ALA A 24 -6.56 -6.89 4.19
C ALA A 24 -5.51 -6.72 3.08
N ALA A 25 -5.19 -7.78 2.33
CA ALA A 25 -4.26 -7.73 1.20
C ALA A 25 -4.75 -6.77 0.11
N THR A 26 -6.04 -6.81 -0.24
CA THR A 26 -6.65 -5.88 -1.21
C THR A 26 -6.53 -4.43 -0.74
N ARG A 27 -6.85 -4.13 0.52
CA ARG A 27 -6.69 -2.78 1.07
C ARG A 27 -5.23 -2.33 1.06
N LEU A 28 -4.31 -3.20 1.44
CA LEU A 28 -2.89 -2.89 1.44
C LEU A 28 -2.37 -2.59 0.03
N TYR A 29 -2.77 -3.40 -0.96
CA TYR A 29 -2.41 -3.22 -2.36
C TYR A 29 -2.80 -1.82 -2.87
N TRP A 30 -4.07 -1.42 -2.69
CA TRP A 30 -4.52 -0.10 -3.15
C TRP A 30 -3.89 1.05 -2.36
N THR A 31 -3.75 0.90 -1.05
CA THR A 31 -3.10 1.92 -0.20
C THR A 31 -1.66 2.16 -0.64
N ALA A 32 -0.90 1.09 -0.89
CA ALA A 32 0.48 1.19 -1.35
C ALA A 32 0.58 1.89 -2.71
N ARG A 33 -0.35 1.61 -3.62
CA ARG A 33 -0.39 2.26 -4.95
C ARG A 33 -0.67 3.75 -4.85
N HIS A 34 -1.63 4.16 -4.03
CA HIS A 34 -1.92 5.58 -3.80
C HIS A 34 -0.73 6.30 -3.17
N LEU A 35 -0.06 5.68 -2.20
CA LEU A 35 1.13 6.25 -1.59
C LEU A 35 2.27 6.41 -2.60
N LYS A 36 2.51 5.40 -3.46
CA LYS A 36 3.53 5.48 -4.53
C LYS A 36 3.18 6.59 -5.54
N GLU A 37 1.92 6.70 -5.92
CA GLU A 37 1.43 7.74 -6.83
C GLU A 37 1.67 9.15 -6.26
N ALA A 38 1.30 9.38 -5.00
CA ALA A 38 1.54 10.65 -4.31
C ALA A 38 3.04 10.97 -4.23
N ALA A 39 3.86 9.97 -3.88
CA ALA A 39 5.30 10.13 -3.80
C ALA A 39 5.95 10.41 -5.17
N LEU A 40 5.42 9.87 -6.26
CA LEU A 40 5.90 10.16 -7.62
C LEU A 40 5.50 11.57 -8.05
N ARG A 41 4.26 12.00 -7.80
CA ARG A 41 3.83 13.39 -8.07
C ARG A 41 4.67 14.41 -7.30
N ALA A 42 4.97 14.13 -6.03
CA ALA A 42 5.80 15.01 -5.20
C ALA A 42 7.25 15.12 -5.72
N ARG A 43 7.80 14.04 -6.29
CA ARG A 43 9.17 14.01 -6.82
C ARG A 43 9.29 14.53 -8.25
N HIS A 44 8.21 14.43 -9.03
CA HIS A 44 8.16 14.79 -10.45
C HIS A 44 6.94 15.68 -10.71
N PRO A 45 6.96 16.96 -10.28
CA PRO A 45 5.82 17.86 -10.42
C PRO A 45 5.49 18.22 -11.88
N ASP A 46 6.43 18.02 -12.80
CA ASP A 46 6.32 18.21 -14.24
C ASP A 46 5.69 17.02 -14.97
N TRP A 47 5.57 15.85 -14.31
CA TRP A 47 5.02 14.67 -14.96
C TRP A 47 3.51 14.78 -15.14
N THR A 48 3.07 14.42 -16.34
CA THR A 48 1.64 14.23 -16.60
C THR A 48 1.08 13.06 -15.78
N ASP A 49 -0.22 13.09 -15.51
CA ASP A 49 -0.91 11.98 -14.84
C ASP A 49 -0.73 10.63 -15.56
N ALA A 50 -0.64 10.63 -16.89
CA ALA A 50 -0.41 9.42 -17.67
C ALA A 50 0.96 8.82 -17.37
N THR A 51 2.00 9.65 -17.29
CA THR A 51 3.36 9.24 -16.92
C THR A 51 3.41 8.69 -15.51
N VAL A 52 2.77 9.37 -14.55
CA VAL A 52 2.70 8.90 -13.15
C VAL A 52 2.00 7.54 -13.07
N ARG A 53 0.84 7.37 -13.71
CA ARG A 53 0.11 6.09 -13.72
C ARG A 53 0.96 4.96 -14.31
N ARG A 54 1.68 5.21 -15.41
CA ARG A 54 2.59 4.24 -16.01
C ARG A 54 3.70 3.84 -15.04
N ALA A 55 4.33 4.82 -14.38
CA ALA A 55 5.39 4.57 -13.41
C ALA A 55 4.91 3.78 -12.18
N VAL A 56 3.70 4.07 -11.67
CA VAL A 56 3.08 3.25 -10.60
C VAL A 56 2.85 1.82 -11.08
N ASN A 57 2.33 1.62 -12.30
CA ASN A 57 2.15 0.28 -12.87
C ASN A 57 3.48 -0.48 -12.95
N GLU A 58 4.52 0.14 -13.50
CA GLU A 58 5.85 -0.46 -13.62
C GLU A 58 6.46 -0.82 -12.26
N ALA A 59 6.29 0.04 -11.25
CA ALA A 59 6.82 -0.21 -9.91
C ALA A 59 6.20 -1.47 -9.26
N PHE A 60 4.90 -1.69 -9.45
CA PHE A 60 4.19 -2.85 -8.89
C PHE A 60 4.30 -4.11 -9.76
N LEU A 61 4.48 -3.96 -11.08
CA LEU A 61 4.66 -5.10 -11.98
C LEU A 61 6.08 -5.68 -11.92
N TYR A 62 7.08 -4.81 -11.83
CA TYR A 62 8.50 -5.19 -11.89
C TYR A 62 9.22 -5.10 -10.53
N ALA A 63 8.50 -4.79 -9.45
CA ALA A 63 9.07 -4.54 -8.13
C ALA A 63 10.22 -3.50 -8.16
N ARG A 64 10.13 -2.49 -9.04
CA ARG A 64 11.13 -1.41 -9.13
C ARG A 64 10.86 -0.31 -8.10
N GLY A 65 11.90 0.00 -7.31
CA GLY A 65 11.91 1.02 -6.25
C GLY A 65 11.77 2.44 -6.76
#